data_AF-A0A954BC89-F1
#
_entry.id   AF-A0A954BC89-F1
#
_cell.length_a   1.000
_cell.length_b   1.000
_cell.length_c   1.000
_cell.angle_alpha   90.00
_cell.angle_beta   90.00
_cell.angle_gamma   90.00
#
_symmetry.space_group_name_H-M   'P 1'
#
loop_
_entity.id
_entity.type
_entity.pdbx_description
1 polymer ?
#
loop_
_entity_poly.entity_id
_entity_poly.type
_entity_poly.pdbx_seq_one_letter_code
_entity_poly.pdbx_strand_id
1 'polypeptide(L)'
;MTRKLLLAAALGAPLLLAGASLAADLRPDQKAAVEKLLADIDPATRDYLRPQMEESVAMLNEAQIADLVAGMDDSGSGDTVDEEEAYEEEPTATPEDLAYNRAQFEPVYRKHWQAQKDFDAFADATLAAKCADREKYAVFGSAYRYELPTLAPNWPRAADNVDAAVAIFTDAYAPKDGRYKFDFSNVRMSFDKPAVEAAISKACAAWNTEAAAFYKKARPLADANDFAGAQAAANAGAAKMAPIAQALETALNEQAPAADYSFFMAMQSGERLN
;
A
#
# COMPACT_ATOMS: atom_id res chain seq x y z
N MET A 1 -11.06 56.29 -16.83
CA MET A 1 -12.41 56.11 -16.25
C MET A 1 -12.36 54.94 -15.28
N THR A 2 -12.42 55.27 -14.00
CA THR A 2 -12.31 54.39 -12.84
C THR A 2 -13.70 53.84 -12.50
N ARG A 3 -13.86 52.51 -12.35
CA ARG A 3 -14.94 51.95 -11.52
C ARG A 3 -14.40 50.81 -10.65
N LYS A 4 -14.69 50.97 -9.36
CA LYS A 4 -14.34 50.16 -8.19
C LYS A 4 -15.53 49.26 -7.80
N LEU A 5 -15.21 48.21 -7.01
CA LEU A 5 -16.03 47.47 -6.02
C LEU A 5 -17.14 46.57 -6.57
N LEU A 6 -17.38 45.34 -6.09
CA LEU A 6 -17.33 44.85 -4.70
C LEU A 6 -16.84 43.39 -4.56
N LEU A 7 -16.17 43.15 -3.43
CA LEU A 7 -15.96 41.85 -2.78
C LEU A 7 -17.31 41.24 -2.33
N ALA A 8 -17.46 39.93 -2.49
CA ALA A 8 -18.28 39.09 -1.62
C ALA A 8 -17.51 37.78 -1.38
N ALA A 9 -16.92 37.67 -0.19
CA ALA A 9 -16.30 36.45 0.30
C ALA A 9 -17.39 35.53 0.86
N ALA A 10 -17.55 34.35 0.28
CA ALA A 10 -18.32 33.27 0.87
C ALA A 10 -17.34 32.22 1.38
N LEU A 11 -17.08 32.26 2.68
CA LEU A 11 -16.46 31.18 3.46
C LEU A 11 -17.40 29.97 3.43
N GLY A 12 -17.09 28.98 2.60
CA GLY A 12 -17.69 27.64 2.66
C GLY A 12 -16.85 26.76 3.57
N ALA A 13 -17.29 26.59 4.81
CA ALA A 13 -16.71 25.68 5.79
C ALA A 13 -16.87 24.21 5.33
N PRO A 14 -15.86 23.34 5.50
CA PRO A 14 -16.04 21.91 5.34
C PRO A 14 -16.92 21.36 6.47
N LEU A 15 -18.05 20.74 6.12
CA LEU A 15 -18.81 19.89 7.02
C LEU A 15 -17.94 18.67 7.39
N LEU A 16 -17.31 18.75 8.55
CA LEU A 16 -16.89 17.57 9.30
C LEU A 16 -18.17 16.85 9.75
N LEU A 17 -18.40 15.66 9.19
CA LEU A 17 -19.34 14.69 9.75
C LEU A 17 -18.82 14.24 11.11
N ALA A 18 -19.11 15.03 12.16
CA ALA A 18 -19.07 14.55 13.52
C ALA A 18 -20.20 13.54 13.68
N GLY A 19 -19.86 12.25 13.61
CA GLY A 19 -20.70 11.22 14.21
C GLY A 19 -20.79 11.55 15.69
N ALA A 20 -21.97 11.96 16.15
CA ALA A 20 -22.25 12.01 17.58
C ALA A 20 -22.15 10.57 18.09
N SER A 21 -21.04 10.22 18.73
CA SER A 21 -20.96 9.02 19.56
C SER A 21 -21.97 9.22 20.69
N LEU A 22 -23.13 8.56 20.59
CA LEU A 22 -24.00 8.41 21.73
C LEU A 22 -23.19 7.66 22.79
N ALA A 23 -22.93 8.30 23.93
CA ALA A 23 -22.32 7.65 25.07
C ALA A 23 -23.08 6.35 25.35
N ALA A 24 -22.36 5.23 25.46
CA ALA A 24 -22.97 3.94 25.72
C ALA A 24 -23.67 3.99 27.08
N ASP A 25 -24.89 3.45 27.19
CA ASP A 25 -25.58 3.34 28.48
C ASP A 25 -24.96 2.20 29.29
N LEU A 26 -23.85 2.52 29.97
CA LEU A 26 -23.06 1.56 30.71
C LEU A 26 -23.66 1.27 32.10
N ARG A 27 -23.58 0.00 32.50
CA ARG A 27 -23.85 -0.44 33.87
C ARG A 27 -22.84 0.18 34.86
N PRO A 28 -23.15 0.24 36.17
CA PRO A 28 -22.25 0.83 37.15
C PRO A 28 -20.86 0.18 37.24
N ASP A 29 -20.76 -1.14 37.10
CA ASP A 29 -19.51 -1.92 37.05
C ASP A 29 -18.65 -1.54 35.82
N GLN A 30 -19.29 -1.40 34.67
CA GLN A 30 -18.66 -0.99 33.41
C GLN A 30 -18.13 0.45 33.48
N LYS A 31 -18.88 1.38 34.09
CA LYS A 31 -18.42 2.76 34.30
C LYS A 31 -17.19 2.81 35.20
N ALA A 32 -17.18 2.04 36.28
CA ALA A 32 -16.03 1.97 37.19
C ALA A 32 -14.78 1.39 36.50
N ALA A 33 -14.95 0.39 35.63
CA ALA A 33 -13.85 -0.17 34.84
C ALA A 33 -13.26 0.84 33.84
N VAL A 34 -14.11 1.60 33.13
CA VAL A 34 -13.63 2.66 32.21
C VAL A 34 -12.86 3.75 32.96
N GLU A 35 -13.31 4.17 34.14
CA GLU A 35 -12.55 5.15 34.94
C GLU A 35 -11.20 4.60 35.42
N LYS A 36 -11.13 3.32 35.80
CA LYS A 36 -9.85 2.67 36.12
C LYS A 36 -8.93 2.64 34.90
N LEU A 37 -9.43 2.31 33.71
CA LEU A 37 -8.63 2.26 32.48
C LEU A 37 -8.09 3.63 32.08
N LEU A 38 -8.87 4.68 32.33
CA LEU A 38 -8.47 6.06 32.05
C LEU A 38 -7.56 6.65 33.13
N ALA A 39 -7.44 6.02 34.30
CA ALA A 39 -6.68 6.57 35.44
C ALA A 39 -5.18 6.71 35.11
N ASP A 40 -4.62 5.76 34.36
CA ASP A 40 -3.19 5.71 33.99
C ASP A 40 -2.87 6.42 32.66
N ILE A 41 -3.88 6.97 32.00
CA ILE A 41 -3.76 7.70 30.73
C ILE A 41 -3.60 9.20 30.99
N ASP A 42 -2.82 9.90 30.16
CA ASP A 42 -2.65 11.35 30.24
C ASP A 42 -4.01 12.07 30.20
N PRO A 43 -4.33 12.94 31.19
CA PRO A 43 -5.60 13.68 31.25
C PRO A 43 -6.00 14.40 29.96
N ALA A 44 -5.04 14.92 29.19
CA ALA A 44 -5.30 15.63 27.94
C ALA A 44 -5.82 14.72 26.82
N THR A 45 -5.68 13.40 26.96
CA THR A 45 -6.10 12.40 25.95
C THR A 45 -7.32 11.58 26.37
N ARG A 46 -7.73 11.66 27.64
CA ARG A 46 -8.83 10.85 28.19
C ARG A 46 -10.16 11.08 27.48
N ASP A 47 -10.51 12.33 27.18
CA ASP A 47 -11.78 12.67 26.52
C ASP A 47 -11.85 12.14 25.09
N TYR A 48 -10.71 11.99 24.42
CA TYR A 48 -10.63 11.42 23.08
C TYR A 48 -10.77 9.89 23.08
N LEU A 49 -10.18 9.21 24.08
CA LEU A 49 -10.15 7.75 24.15
C LEU A 49 -11.36 7.13 24.87
N ARG A 50 -12.02 7.91 25.74
CA ARG A 50 -13.17 7.47 26.55
C ARG A 50 -14.28 6.80 25.72
N PRO A 51 -14.76 7.34 24.58
CA PRO A 51 -15.83 6.70 23.82
C PRO A 51 -15.46 5.30 23.31
N GLN A 52 -14.21 5.11 22.90
CA GLN A 52 -13.71 3.81 22.43
C GLN A 52 -13.63 2.79 23.59
N MET A 53 -13.23 3.25 24.78
CA MET A 53 -13.20 2.41 25.98
C MET A 53 -14.61 2.04 26.43
N GLU A 54 -15.54 2.99 26.43
CA GLU A 54 -16.95 2.73 26.73
C GLU A 54 -17.54 1.68 25.78
N GLU A 55 -17.25 1.76 24.47
CA GLU A 55 -17.71 0.77 23.49
C GLU A 55 -17.13 -0.63 23.75
N SER A 56 -15.84 -0.72 24.06
CA SER A 56 -15.18 -2.00 24.35
C SER A 56 -15.74 -2.69 25.61
N VAL A 57 -16.07 -1.90 26.64
CA VAL A 57 -16.55 -2.37 27.94
C VAL A 57 -18.05 -2.65 27.91
N ALA A 58 -18.83 -1.96 27.06
CA ALA A 58 -20.29 -2.12 26.95
C ALA A 58 -20.73 -3.56 26.67
N MET A 59 -19.93 -4.33 25.92
CA MET A 59 -20.25 -5.70 25.52
C MET A 59 -19.87 -6.77 26.58
N LEU A 60 -19.18 -6.38 27.66
CA LEU A 60 -18.70 -7.31 28.67
C LEU A 60 -19.76 -7.58 29.74
N ASN A 61 -19.84 -8.84 30.17
CA ASN A 61 -20.66 -9.26 31.32
C ASN A 61 -19.94 -8.99 32.66
N GLU A 62 -20.66 -9.11 33.77
CA GLU A 62 -20.12 -8.80 35.11
C GLU A 62 -18.87 -9.62 35.48
N ALA A 63 -18.78 -10.90 35.09
CA ALA A 63 -17.62 -11.73 35.35
C ALA A 63 -16.39 -11.27 34.56
N GLN A 64 -16.59 -10.93 33.29
CA GLN A 64 -15.53 -10.39 32.42
C GLN A 64 -15.04 -9.01 32.89
N ILE A 65 -15.93 -8.19 33.46
CA ILE A 65 -15.56 -6.91 34.09
C ILE A 65 -14.79 -7.15 35.39
N ALA A 66 -15.19 -8.12 36.21
CA ALA A 66 -14.48 -8.46 37.43
C ALA A 66 -13.06 -8.96 37.14
N ASP A 67 -12.89 -9.83 36.14
CA ASP A 67 -11.58 -10.32 35.70
C ASP A 67 -10.71 -9.18 35.13
N LEU A 68 -11.30 -8.30 34.32
CA LEU A 68 -10.62 -7.11 33.78
C LEU A 68 -10.11 -6.21 34.91
N VAL A 69 -10.96 -5.92 35.90
CA VAL A 69 -10.60 -5.05 37.03
C VAL A 69 -9.60 -5.73 37.97
N ALA A 70 -9.73 -7.04 38.20
CA ALA A 70 -8.80 -7.81 39.02
C ALA A 70 -7.40 -7.82 38.41
N GLY A 71 -7.29 -8.01 37.10
CA GLY A 71 -6.00 -7.95 36.39
C GLY A 71 -5.33 -6.57 36.45
N MET A 72 -6.10 -5.50 36.65
CA MET A 72 -5.56 -4.14 36.82
C MET A 72 -5.09 -3.87 38.26
N ASP A 73 -5.76 -4.46 39.25
CA ASP A 73 -5.36 -4.33 40.66
C ASP A 73 -4.12 -5.18 40.98
N ASP A 74 -3.94 -6.31 40.28
CA ASP A 74 -2.77 -7.19 40.43
C ASP A 74 -1.47 -6.57 39.87
N SER A 75 -1.57 -5.64 38.92
CA SER A 75 -0.43 -4.86 38.43
C SER A 75 0.08 -3.79 39.41
N GLY A 76 -0.55 -3.63 40.59
CA GLY A 76 -0.25 -2.57 41.58
C GLY A 76 0.44 -3.03 42.87
N SER A 77 0.56 -4.33 43.15
CA SER A 77 1.22 -4.84 44.36
C SER A 77 2.46 -5.66 44.02
N GLY A 78 3.63 -5.08 44.30
CA GLY A 78 4.92 -5.76 44.25
C GLY A 78 5.05 -6.81 45.36
N ASP A 79 4.40 -7.95 45.17
CA ASP A 79 4.73 -9.22 45.82
C ASP A 79 4.35 -10.35 44.87
N THR A 80 5.21 -10.60 43.87
CA THR A 80 5.12 -11.78 43.02
C THR A 80 5.44 -12.99 43.88
N VAL A 81 4.40 -13.69 44.32
CA VAL A 81 4.53 -15.09 44.75
C VAL A 81 5.04 -15.87 43.54
N ASP A 82 6.21 -16.47 43.71
CA ASP A 82 6.79 -17.51 42.87
C ASP A 82 5.76 -18.62 42.60
N GLU A 83 4.99 -18.45 41.52
CA GLU A 83 4.82 -19.53 40.56
C GLU A 83 5.68 -19.14 39.36
N GLU A 84 6.97 -19.50 39.42
CA GLU A 84 7.77 -19.72 38.22
C GLU A 84 7.07 -20.82 37.39
N GLU A 85 6.00 -20.48 36.67
CA GLU A 85 6.00 -20.85 35.27
C GLU A 85 7.28 -20.23 34.74
N ALA A 86 8.33 -21.04 34.61
CA ALA A 86 9.48 -20.70 33.81
C ALA A 86 8.94 -20.42 32.41
N TYR A 87 8.51 -19.18 32.17
CA TYR A 87 8.61 -18.58 30.87
C TYR A 87 10.09 -18.72 30.56
N GLU A 88 10.42 -19.75 29.77
CA GLU A 88 11.73 -19.78 29.12
C GLU A 88 11.86 -18.40 28.49
N GLU A 89 12.75 -17.55 29.04
CA GLU A 89 13.07 -16.27 28.42
C GLU A 89 13.37 -16.61 26.96
N GLU A 90 12.48 -16.18 26.05
CA GLU A 90 12.70 -16.41 24.63
C GLU A 90 14.13 -15.94 24.35
N PRO A 91 15.02 -16.82 23.85
CA PRO A 91 16.43 -16.50 23.83
C PRO A 91 16.61 -15.23 23.02
N THR A 92 17.02 -14.14 23.65
CA THR A 92 17.16 -12.88 22.94
C THR A 92 18.43 -12.97 22.10
N ALA A 93 18.33 -12.72 20.79
CA ALA A 93 19.49 -12.83 19.91
C ALA A 93 20.64 -11.95 20.43
N THR A 94 21.86 -12.52 20.46
CA THR A 94 23.05 -11.72 20.74
C THR A 94 23.31 -10.73 19.61
N PRO A 95 24.05 -9.63 19.84
CA PRO A 95 24.49 -8.75 18.76
C PRO A 95 25.21 -9.50 17.63
N GLU A 96 25.97 -10.54 17.96
CA GLU A 96 26.66 -11.42 17.01
C GLU A 96 25.68 -12.23 16.15
N ASP A 97 24.57 -12.71 16.71
CA ASP A 97 23.53 -13.43 15.98
C ASP A 97 22.77 -12.51 15.02
N LEU A 98 22.42 -11.31 15.48
CA LEU A 98 21.79 -10.30 14.62
C LEU A 98 22.71 -9.87 13.48
N ALA A 99 24.01 -9.70 13.76
CA ALA A 99 25.02 -9.41 12.74
C ALA A 99 25.19 -10.56 11.74
N TYR A 100 25.15 -11.81 12.21
CA TYR A 100 25.20 -13.01 11.36
C TYR A 100 23.99 -13.10 10.43
N ASN A 101 22.79 -12.86 10.94
CA ASN A 101 21.56 -12.86 10.15
C ASN A 101 21.63 -11.76 9.07
N ARG A 102 22.04 -10.55 9.46
CA ARG A 102 22.19 -9.41 8.55
C ARG A 102 23.21 -9.65 7.45
N ALA A 103 24.34 -10.25 7.78
CA ALA A 103 25.40 -10.54 6.80
C ALA A 103 24.94 -11.47 5.67
N GLN A 104 23.90 -12.28 5.87
CA GLN A 104 23.33 -13.15 4.84
C GLN A 104 22.38 -12.39 3.91
N PHE A 105 21.39 -11.68 4.46
CA PHE A 105 20.31 -11.12 3.64
C PHE A 105 20.67 -9.78 3.00
N GLU A 106 21.50 -8.95 3.64
CA GLU A 106 21.76 -7.60 3.14
C GLU A 106 22.39 -7.60 1.72
N PRO A 107 23.43 -8.40 1.43
CA PRO A 107 24.01 -8.46 0.09
C PRO A 107 23.03 -8.98 -0.97
N VAL A 108 22.15 -9.91 -0.57
CA VAL A 108 21.11 -10.49 -1.42
C VAL A 108 20.06 -9.43 -1.74
N TYR A 109 19.55 -8.74 -0.72
CA TYR A 109 18.57 -7.68 -0.90
C TYR A 109 19.09 -6.56 -1.80
N ARG A 110 20.33 -6.11 -1.59
CA ARG A 110 20.94 -5.05 -2.42
C ARG A 110 21.01 -5.44 -3.90
N LYS A 111 21.36 -6.69 -4.20
CA LYS A 111 21.38 -7.20 -5.58
C LYS A 111 19.97 -7.30 -6.17
N HIS A 112 19.02 -7.81 -5.40
CA HIS A 112 17.61 -7.91 -5.80
C HIS A 112 17.00 -6.54 -6.08
N TRP A 113 17.24 -5.58 -5.18
CA TRP A 113 16.85 -4.18 -5.32
C TRP A 113 17.43 -3.55 -6.58
N GLN A 114 18.72 -3.77 -6.86
CA GLN A 114 19.35 -3.25 -8.08
C GLN A 114 18.72 -3.86 -9.33
N ALA A 115 18.45 -5.17 -9.34
CA ALA A 115 17.77 -5.82 -10.44
C ALA A 115 16.36 -5.24 -10.68
N GLN A 116 15.63 -4.92 -9.61
CA GLN A 116 14.33 -4.25 -9.72
C GLN A 116 14.47 -2.81 -10.23
N LYS A 117 15.46 -2.03 -9.80
CA LYS A 117 15.72 -0.69 -10.36
C LYS A 117 16.06 -0.76 -11.85
N ASP A 118 16.85 -1.74 -12.26
CA ASP A 118 17.19 -1.96 -13.67
C ASP A 118 15.96 -2.36 -14.50
N PHE A 119 15.08 -3.19 -13.93
CA PHE A 119 13.79 -3.53 -14.52
C PHE A 119 12.90 -2.31 -14.69
N ASP A 120 12.71 -1.54 -13.61
CA ASP A 120 11.90 -0.33 -13.55
C ASP A 120 12.33 0.67 -14.62
N ALA A 121 13.64 0.98 -14.66
CA ALA A 121 14.20 1.92 -15.63
C ALA A 121 14.05 1.41 -17.07
N PHE A 122 14.27 0.11 -17.31
CA PHE A 122 14.14 -0.48 -18.65
C PHE A 122 12.69 -0.49 -19.13
N ALA A 123 11.74 -0.90 -18.28
CA ALA A 123 10.33 -0.94 -18.62
C ALA A 123 9.78 0.47 -18.88
N ASP A 124 10.10 1.45 -18.03
CA ASP A 124 9.69 2.85 -18.21
C ASP A 124 10.24 3.45 -19.50
N ALA A 125 11.55 3.27 -19.76
CA ALA A 125 12.18 3.76 -20.98
C ALA A 125 11.59 3.11 -22.24
N THR A 126 11.29 1.81 -22.16
CA THR A 126 10.71 1.07 -23.30
C THR A 126 9.27 1.49 -23.56
N LEU A 127 8.46 1.68 -22.51
CA LEU A 127 7.11 2.24 -22.63
C LEU A 127 7.15 3.61 -23.30
N ALA A 128 8.02 4.51 -22.82
CA ALA A 128 8.17 5.85 -23.38
C ALA A 128 8.63 5.83 -24.85
N ALA A 129 9.50 4.88 -25.23
CA ALA A 129 10.03 4.78 -26.59
C ALA A 129 9.07 4.12 -27.58
N LYS A 130 8.24 3.15 -27.15
CA LYS A 130 7.44 2.30 -28.05
C LYS A 130 5.97 2.70 -28.10
N CYS A 131 5.41 3.22 -27.02
CA CYS A 131 4.02 3.65 -27.01
C CYS A 131 3.91 5.04 -27.63
N ALA A 132 2.92 5.21 -28.52
CA ALA A 132 2.68 6.52 -29.10
C ALA A 132 2.09 7.48 -28.05
N ASP A 133 2.41 8.75 -28.20
CA ASP A 133 1.77 9.81 -27.41
C ASP A 133 0.25 9.81 -27.65
N ARG A 134 -0.54 9.84 -26.57
CA ARG A 134 -2.01 9.90 -26.65
C ARG A 134 -2.51 11.11 -27.44
N GLU A 135 -1.78 12.22 -27.40
CA GLU A 135 -2.09 13.46 -28.10
C GLU A 135 -2.18 13.24 -29.62
N LYS A 136 -1.46 12.25 -30.15
CA LYS A 136 -1.50 11.89 -31.58
C LYS A 136 -2.90 11.52 -32.05
N TYR A 137 -3.71 10.91 -31.17
CA TYR A 137 -5.06 10.43 -31.49
C TYR A 137 -6.15 11.17 -30.70
N ALA A 138 -5.81 12.24 -29.99
CA ALA A 138 -6.81 13.07 -29.33
C ALA A 138 -7.70 13.76 -30.38
N VAL A 139 -9.01 13.75 -30.13
CA VAL A 139 -10.01 14.44 -30.95
C VAL A 139 -10.58 15.59 -30.13
N PHE A 140 -10.47 16.81 -30.68
CA PHE A 140 -10.94 18.03 -30.04
C PHE A 140 -12.26 18.49 -30.67
N GLY A 141 -13.29 18.67 -29.85
CA GLY A 141 -14.51 19.40 -30.16
C GLY A 141 -14.46 20.83 -29.63
N SER A 142 -15.55 21.58 -29.77
CA SER A 142 -15.62 23.02 -29.41
C SER A 142 -15.37 23.31 -27.91
N ALA A 143 -15.58 22.34 -27.02
CA ALA A 143 -15.27 22.43 -25.59
C ALA A 143 -14.78 21.12 -24.95
N TYR A 144 -14.62 20.05 -25.73
CA TYR A 144 -14.36 18.70 -25.22
C TYR A 144 -13.17 18.05 -25.92
N ARG A 145 -12.41 17.25 -25.17
CA ARG A 145 -11.33 16.40 -25.68
C ARG A 145 -11.74 14.95 -25.49
N TYR A 146 -11.68 14.17 -26.57
CA TYR A 146 -11.94 12.74 -26.58
C TYR A 146 -10.66 11.99 -26.89
N GLU A 147 -10.31 11.01 -26.07
CA GLU A 147 -9.12 10.19 -26.25
C GLU A 147 -9.27 8.82 -25.59
N LEU A 148 -8.38 7.90 -25.96
CA LEU A 148 -8.27 6.64 -25.25
C LEU A 148 -7.33 6.78 -24.05
N PRO A 149 -7.59 6.06 -22.94
CA PRO A 149 -6.68 5.99 -21.80
C PRO A 149 -5.28 5.53 -22.23
N THR A 150 -4.24 6.08 -21.60
CA THR A 150 -2.86 5.60 -21.77
C THR A 150 -2.69 4.22 -21.15
N LEU A 151 -1.78 3.43 -21.69
CA LEU A 151 -1.31 2.22 -21.00
C LEU A 151 -0.51 2.64 -19.77
N ALA A 152 -1.04 2.32 -18.59
CA ALA A 152 -0.41 2.56 -17.30
C ALA A 152 -0.42 1.26 -16.47
N PRO A 153 0.36 0.24 -16.87
CA PRO A 153 0.40 -1.02 -16.13
C PRO A 153 1.04 -0.80 -14.76
N ASN A 154 0.61 -1.58 -13.76
CA ASN A 154 1.13 -1.49 -12.40
C ASN A 154 2.04 -2.68 -12.06
N TRP A 155 3.21 -2.41 -11.48
CA TRP A 155 4.09 -3.45 -10.97
C TRP A 155 4.83 -2.96 -9.71
N PRO A 156 5.30 -3.86 -8.83
CA PRO A 156 6.07 -3.49 -7.65
C PRO A 156 7.34 -2.72 -8.04
N ARG A 157 7.49 -1.53 -7.48
CA ARG A 157 8.65 -0.66 -7.73
C ARG A 157 9.72 -0.90 -6.66
N ALA A 158 10.99 -0.79 -7.07
CA ALA A 158 12.06 -0.78 -6.09
C ALA A 158 11.96 0.46 -5.20
N ALA A 159 12.16 0.28 -3.90
CA ALA A 159 12.25 1.38 -2.94
C ALA A 159 13.27 2.45 -3.40
N ASP A 160 13.04 3.71 -3.07
CA ASP A 160 13.94 4.79 -3.50
C ASP A 160 15.29 4.77 -2.79
N ASN A 161 15.32 4.26 -1.56
CA ASN A 161 16.53 4.17 -0.75
C ASN A 161 16.75 2.73 -0.28
N VAL A 162 17.81 2.11 -0.78
CA VAL A 162 18.19 0.75 -0.43
C VAL A 162 18.60 0.61 1.03
N ASP A 163 19.24 1.62 1.64
CA ASP A 163 19.68 1.56 3.03
C ASP A 163 18.50 1.64 4.00
N ALA A 164 17.52 2.50 3.70
CA ALA A 164 16.27 2.56 4.46
C ALA A 164 15.50 1.24 4.37
N ALA A 165 15.45 0.63 3.19
CA ALA A 165 14.80 -0.67 3.01
C ALA A 165 15.55 -1.79 3.75
N VAL A 166 16.89 -1.84 3.69
CA VAL A 166 17.69 -2.79 4.48
C VAL A 166 17.45 -2.61 5.97
N ALA A 167 17.33 -1.38 6.47
CA ALA A 167 17.00 -1.13 7.88
C ALA A 167 15.62 -1.70 8.23
N ILE A 168 14.60 -1.47 7.40
CA ILE A 168 13.26 -2.06 7.59
C ILE A 168 13.33 -3.59 7.61
N PHE A 169 14.07 -4.23 6.69
CA PHE A 169 14.24 -5.69 6.71
C PHE A 169 15.01 -6.18 7.93
N THR A 170 15.98 -5.40 8.39
CA THR A 170 16.70 -5.70 9.63
C THR A 170 15.75 -5.66 10.81
N ASP A 171 14.94 -4.62 10.94
CA ASP A 171 14.21 -4.35 12.18
C ASP A 171 12.85 -5.04 12.25
N ALA A 172 12.13 -5.09 11.12
CA ALA A 172 10.74 -5.58 11.08
C ALA A 172 10.59 -7.03 10.61
N TYR A 173 11.58 -7.58 9.88
CA TYR A 173 11.41 -8.87 9.19
C TYR A 173 12.45 -9.93 9.53
N ALA A 174 13.67 -9.55 9.90
CA ALA A 174 14.66 -10.51 10.34
C ALA A 174 14.31 -11.04 11.75
N PRO A 175 14.31 -12.37 11.96
CA PRO A 175 14.18 -12.97 13.29
C PRO A 175 15.14 -12.37 14.33
N LYS A 176 14.65 -12.21 15.57
CA LYS A 176 15.31 -11.52 16.68
C LYS A 176 15.59 -12.41 17.90
N ASP A 177 15.25 -13.68 17.78
CA ASP A 177 15.29 -14.69 18.84
C ASP A 177 16.48 -15.66 18.67
N GLY A 178 17.36 -15.42 17.70
CA GLY A 178 18.60 -16.17 17.58
C GLY A 178 19.28 -16.05 16.24
N ARG A 179 20.13 -17.05 15.95
CA ARG A 179 20.86 -17.17 14.70
C ARG A 179 20.05 -17.97 13.70
N TYR A 180 19.98 -17.49 12.46
CA TYR A 180 19.17 -18.08 11.41
C TYR A 180 19.98 -18.31 10.15
N LYS A 181 19.63 -19.35 9.41
CA LYS A 181 20.07 -19.60 8.04
C LYS A 181 18.91 -19.36 7.09
N PHE A 182 19.10 -18.48 6.12
CA PHE A 182 18.08 -18.17 5.12
C PHE A 182 18.39 -18.86 3.78
N ASP A 183 17.35 -19.25 3.04
CA ASP A 183 17.48 -19.75 1.67
C ASP A 183 16.97 -18.72 0.66
N PHE A 184 17.90 -18.08 -0.03
CA PHE A 184 17.61 -17.10 -1.08
C PHE A 184 17.72 -17.67 -2.51
N SER A 185 17.76 -19.00 -2.67
CA SER A 185 17.93 -19.66 -3.97
C SER A 185 16.87 -19.28 -5.01
N ASN A 186 15.66 -18.97 -4.56
CA ASN A 186 14.55 -18.56 -5.41
C ASN A 186 14.44 -17.05 -5.60
N VAL A 187 15.31 -16.24 -4.97
CA VAL A 187 15.25 -14.79 -5.10
C VAL A 187 15.73 -14.37 -6.47
N ARG A 188 14.84 -13.72 -7.23
CA ARG A 188 15.15 -13.26 -8.57
C ARG A 188 16.11 -12.06 -8.53
N MET A 189 17.20 -12.17 -9.30
CA MET A 189 18.29 -11.19 -9.39
C MET A 189 18.47 -10.60 -10.79
N SER A 190 17.54 -10.90 -11.70
CA SER A 190 17.58 -10.47 -13.10
C SER A 190 16.20 -10.57 -13.71
N PHE A 191 16.02 -10.03 -14.92
CA PHE A 191 14.80 -10.15 -15.70
C PHE A 191 15.13 -10.35 -17.18
N ASP A 192 14.21 -10.91 -17.94
CA ASP A 192 14.38 -11.11 -19.38
C ASP A 192 14.01 -9.82 -20.13
N LYS A 193 15.04 -9.05 -20.52
CA LYS A 193 14.88 -7.81 -21.29
C LYS A 193 14.10 -8.03 -22.61
N PRO A 194 14.47 -9.00 -23.47
CA PRO A 194 13.68 -9.35 -24.65
C PRO A 194 12.20 -9.63 -24.36
N ALA A 195 11.87 -10.37 -23.29
CA ALA A 195 10.48 -10.66 -22.94
C ALA A 195 9.71 -9.40 -22.54
N VAL A 196 10.32 -8.53 -21.72
CA VAL A 196 9.75 -7.23 -21.33
C VAL A 196 9.52 -6.34 -22.54
N GLU A 197 10.51 -6.21 -23.43
CA GLU A 197 10.39 -5.41 -24.65
C GLU A 197 9.30 -5.95 -25.58
N ALA A 198 9.20 -7.27 -25.74
CA ALA A 198 8.18 -7.90 -26.56
C ALA A 198 6.77 -7.67 -26.00
N ALA A 199 6.58 -7.79 -24.68
CA ALA A 199 5.31 -7.53 -24.02
C ALA A 199 4.86 -6.08 -24.22
N ILE A 200 5.77 -5.12 -23.96
CA ILE A 200 5.51 -3.69 -24.15
C ILE A 200 5.19 -3.39 -25.62
N SER A 201 6.01 -3.89 -26.55
CA SER A 201 5.81 -3.64 -27.99
C SER A 201 4.48 -4.19 -28.49
N LYS A 202 4.09 -5.38 -28.04
CA LYS A 202 2.79 -5.98 -28.36
C LYS A 202 1.63 -5.13 -27.84
N ALA A 203 1.70 -4.68 -26.59
CA ALA A 203 0.66 -3.86 -25.99
C ALA A 203 0.55 -2.48 -26.64
N CYS A 204 1.68 -1.79 -26.87
CA CYS A 204 1.72 -0.50 -27.56
C CYS A 204 1.18 -0.60 -29.00
N ALA A 205 1.47 -1.69 -29.72
CA ALA A 205 0.93 -1.93 -31.07
C ALA A 205 -0.59 -2.17 -31.06
N ALA A 206 -1.09 -2.94 -30.10
CA ALA A 206 -2.52 -3.17 -29.93
C ALA A 206 -3.25 -1.85 -29.57
N TRP A 207 -2.69 -1.08 -28.64
CA TRP A 207 -3.20 0.24 -28.27
C TRP A 207 -3.23 1.19 -29.48
N ASN A 208 -2.14 1.26 -30.25
CA ASN A 208 -2.07 2.10 -31.46
C ASN A 208 -3.14 1.73 -32.50
N THR A 209 -3.41 0.44 -32.67
CA THR A 209 -4.44 -0.05 -33.59
C THR A 209 -5.83 0.45 -33.20
N GLU A 210 -6.16 0.35 -31.91
CA GLU A 210 -7.44 0.81 -31.38
C GLU A 210 -7.53 2.33 -31.32
N ALA A 211 -6.44 3.03 -31.00
CA ALA A 211 -6.40 4.49 -31.02
C ALA A 211 -6.59 5.07 -32.42
N ALA A 212 -5.99 4.44 -33.45
CA ALA A 212 -6.24 4.81 -34.84
C ALA A 212 -7.69 4.56 -35.27
N ALA A 213 -8.28 3.44 -34.85
CA ALA A 213 -9.69 3.12 -35.11
C ALA A 213 -10.64 4.11 -34.41
N PHE A 214 -10.36 4.44 -33.15
CA PHE A 214 -11.06 5.49 -32.40
C PHE A 214 -10.98 6.82 -33.13
N TYR A 215 -9.79 7.28 -33.50
CA TYR A 215 -9.59 8.57 -34.17
C TYR A 215 -10.40 8.67 -35.46
N LYS A 216 -10.33 7.64 -36.32
CA LYS A 216 -11.08 7.56 -37.59
C LYS A 216 -12.60 7.64 -37.37
N LYS A 217 -13.11 7.13 -36.25
CA LYS A 217 -14.54 7.16 -35.91
C LYS A 217 -14.96 8.46 -35.24
N ALA A 218 -14.21 8.92 -34.25
CA ALA A 218 -14.58 10.06 -33.41
C ALA A 218 -14.35 11.40 -34.10
N ARG A 219 -13.32 11.52 -34.96
CA ARG A 219 -13.02 12.78 -35.65
C ARG A 219 -14.17 13.34 -36.49
N PRO A 220 -14.79 12.59 -37.42
CA PRO A 220 -15.90 13.13 -38.20
C PRO A 220 -17.14 13.44 -37.35
N LEU A 221 -17.35 12.75 -36.22
CA LEU A 221 -18.45 13.04 -35.29
C LEU A 221 -18.20 14.38 -34.60
N ALA A 222 -16.98 14.63 -34.13
CA ALA A 222 -16.60 15.91 -33.54
C ALA A 222 -16.70 17.06 -34.56
N ASP A 223 -16.23 16.86 -35.79
CA ASP A 223 -16.33 17.87 -36.87
C ASP A 223 -17.79 18.20 -37.22
N ALA A 224 -18.72 17.24 -37.06
CA ALA A 224 -20.16 17.41 -37.24
C ALA A 224 -20.89 17.96 -35.98
N ASN A 225 -20.18 18.28 -34.91
CA ASN A 225 -20.72 18.63 -33.59
C ASN A 225 -21.62 17.53 -32.95
N ASP A 226 -21.47 16.27 -33.36
CA ASP A 226 -22.08 15.12 -32.68
C ASP A 226 -21.22 14.68 -31.49
N PHE A 227 -21.29 15.46 -30.41
CA PHE A 227 -20.52 15.23 -29.19
C PHE A 227 -20.94 13.95 -28.46
N ALA A 228 -22.22 13.57 -28.54
CA ALA A 228 -22.72 12.33 -27.96
C ALA A 228 -22.14 11.12 -28.70
N GLY A 229 -22.10 11.17 -30.03
CA GLY A 229 -21.46 10.16 -30.87
C GLY A 229 -19.96 10.06 -30.62
N ALA A 230 -19.25 11.20 -30.53
CA ALA A 230 -17.83 11.23 -30.21
C ALA A 230 -17.51 10.63 -28.83
N GLN A 231 -18.33 10.94 -27.81
CA GLN A 231 -18.21 10.34 -26.48
C GLN A 231 -18.50 8.83 -26.51
N ALA A 232 -19.52 8.39 -27.24
CA ALA A 232 -19.83 6.96 -27.37
C ALA A 232 -18.69 6.20 -28.06
N ALA A 233 -18.02 6.81 -29.05
CA ALA A 233 -16.83 6.25 -29.67
C ALA A 233 -15.64 6.16 -28.69
N ALA A 234 -15.42 7.18 -27.85
CA ALA A 234 -14.39 7.16 -26.81
C ALA A 234 -14.65 6.05 -25.78
N ASN A 235 -15.88 5.95 -25.26
CA ASN A 235 -16.26 4.92 -24.29
C ASN A 235 -16.08 3.50 -24.86
N ALA A 236 -16.49 3.29 -26.12
CA ALA A 236 -16.33 2.00 -26.79
C ALA A 236 -14.85 1.64 -27.00
N GLY A 237 -14.00 2.62 -27.34
CA GLY A 237 -12.55 2.41 -27.45
C GLY A 237 -11.90 2.13 -26.10
N ALA A 238 -12.28 2.89 -25.06
CA ALA A 238 -11.76 2.72 -23.70
C ALA A 238 -12.06 1.33 -23.13
N ALA A 239 -13.25 0.78 -23.39
CA ALA A 239 -13.61 -0.58 -22.98
C ALA A 239 -12.67 -1.65 -23.54
N LYS A 240 -12.05 -1.40 -24.69
CA LYS A 240 -11.06 -2.31 -25.29
C LYS A 240 -9.65 -2.15 -24.70
N MET A 241 -9.37 -1.06 -23.99
CA MET A 241 -8.04 -0.80 -23.43
C MET A 241 -7.77 -1.65 -22.20
N ALA A 242 -8.79 -1.94 -21.39
CA ALA A 242 -8.67 -2.75 -20.18
C ALA A 242 -7.96 -4.11 -20.38
N PRO A 243 -8.36 -4.97 -21.35
CA PRO A 243 -7.67 -6.24 -21.55
C PRO A 243 -6.23 -6.07 -22.08
N ILE A 244 -5.93 -4.99 -22.82
CA ILE A 244 -4.56 -4.71 -23.29
C ILE A 244 -3.68 -4.32 -22.10
N ALA A 245 -4.16 -3.42 -21.25
CA ALA A 245 -3.46 -3.00 -20.04
C ALA A 245 -3.24 -4.16 -19.08
N GLN A 246 -4.27 -4.98 -18.84
CA GLN A 246 -4.18 -6.14 -17.95
C GLN A 246 -3.15 -7.16 -18.46
N ALA A 247 -3.15 -7.47 -19.76
CA ALA A 247 -2.19 -8.42 -20.32
C ALA A 247 -0.74 -7.91 -20.23
N LEU A 248 -0.54 -6.60 -20.42
CA LEU A 248 0.77 -5.98 -20.22
C LEU A 248 1.20 -6.03 -18.76
N GLU A 249 0.30 -5.69 -17.83
CA GLU A 249 0.55 -5.74 -16.40
C GLU A 249 0.95 -7.14 -15.94
N THR A 250 0.21 -8.18 -16.35
CA THR A 250 0.55 -9.57 -16.04
C THR A 250 1.94 -9.91 -16.55
N ALA A 251 2.26 -9.58 -17.81
CA ALA A 251 3.57 -9.88 -18.39
C ALA A 251 4.72 -9.14 -17.70
N LEU A 252 4.50 -7.90 -17.24
CA LEU A 252 5.50 -7.15 -16.48
C LEU A 252 5.70 -7.74 -15.09
N ASN A 253 4.63 -8.09 -14.37
CA ASN A 253 4.72 -8.73 -13.07
C ASN A 253 5.36 -10.12 -13.13
N GLU A 254 5.15 -10.88 -14.20
CA GLU A 254 5.86 -12.14 -14.42
C GLU A 254 7.37 -11.98 -14.54
N GLN A 255 7.86 -10.79 -14.93
CA GLN A 255 9.27 -10.50 -15.15
C GLN A 255 9.92 -9.71 -14.02
N ALA A 256 9.16 -8.84 -13.34
CA ALA A 256 9.65 -7.97 -12.27
C ALA A 256 10.29 -8.79 -11.13
N PRO A 257 11.57 -8.55 -10.78
CA PRO A 257 12.25 -9.24 -9.69
C PRO A 257 11.46 -9.28 -8.38
N ALA A 258 10.84 -8.18 -7.98
CA ALA A 258 10.13 -8.04 -6.70
C ALA A 258 8.69 -8.60 -6.69
N ALA A 259 8.16 -9.07 -7.81
CA ALA A 259 6.74 -9.44 -7.91
C ALA A 259 6.37 -10.79 -7.30
N ASP A 260 7.31 -11.72 -7.16
CA ASP A 260 7.05 -13.06 -6.61
C ASP A 260 7.21 -13.14 -5.09
N TYR A 261 7.57 -12.02 -4.43
CA TYR A 261 7.81 -11.94 -2.98
C TYR A 261 8.82 -12.95 -2.43
N SER A 262 9.63 -13.57 -3.28
CA SER A 262 10.57 -14.64 -2.91
C SER A 262 11.56 -14.21 -1.83
N PHE A 263 12.06 -12.97 -1.89
CA PHE A 263 12.95 -12.43 -0.86
C PHE A 263 12.28 -12.34 0.51
N PHE A 264 11.04 -11.84 0.54
CA PHE A 264 10.27 -11.71 1.77
C PHE A 264 9.97 -13.08 2.38
N MET A 265 9.53 -14.03 1.54
CA MET A 265 9.26 -15.40 1.99
C MET A 265 10.52 -16.06 2.57
N ALA A 266 11.68 -15.88 1.91
CA ALA A 266 12.95 -16.40 2.40
C ALA A 266 13.36 -15.84 3.77
N MET A 267 13.06 -14.55 4.03
CA MET A 267 13.30 -13.92 5.33
C MET A 267 12.41 -14.50 6.43
N GLN A 268 11.17 -14.83 6.13
CA GLN A 268 10.22 -15.41 7.09
C GLN A 268 10.47 -16.90 7.35
N SER A 269 10.98 -17.63 6.37
CA SER A 269 11.19 -19.09 6.44
C SER A 269 12.60 -19.49 6.87
N GLY A 270 13.34 -18.60 7.55
CA GLY A 270 14.68 -18.90 8.02
C GLY A 270 14.68 -20.07 9.02
N GLU A 271 15.71 -20.91 8.94
CA GLU A 271 15.92 -22.01 9.89
C GLU A 271 16.81 -21.54 11.04
N ARG A 272 16.33 -21.66 12.27
CA ARG A 272 17.12 -21.33 13.46
C ARG A 272 18.27 -22.32 13.62
N LEU A 273 19.47 -21.80 13.88
CA LEU A 273 20.67 -22.58 14.16
C LEU A 273 20.82 -22.75 15.69
N ASN A 274 20.96 -24.00 16.13
CA ASN A 274 21.22 -24.36 17.53
C ASN A 274 22.68 -24.11 17.93
#